data_AF-A0A2D8LYW0-F1
#
_entry.id   AF-A0A2D8LYW0-F1
#
_cell.length_a   1.000
_cell.length_b   1.000
_cell.length_c   1.000
_cell.angle_alpha   90.00
_cell.angle_beta   90.00
_cell.angle_gamma   90.00
#
_symmetry.space_group_name_H-M   'P 1'
#
loop_
_entity.id
_entity.type
_entity.pdbx_description
1 polymer ?
#
loop_
_entity_poly.entity_id
_entity_poly.type
_entity_poly.pdbx_seq_one_letter_code
_entity_poly.pdbx_strand_id
1 'polypeptide(L)'
;MIFALFGAVAFLGVLGVSTMTVVQGPLKSSKTVSNISVAESQMMMTSKIVTTDSAMAADQGDCDGDGFVEAAEYKAQADVNLKPAGGGNLPDTIGASKQDPWGSPYGYCVWNGGPYQLADGKDACDSDGSGTERRLNGPPDASDTVLAVISAGPDREFDTTCSAFVDANADNIPDTDLVAKPSDSDDIILSYTYREAAASGSGLWEIKPDDASTAEIDKNIDFSGGITIGTQASASAADCDSLNDANKLYFDDISNVIVRCDGAGNWLPLASAPTLESEGYKFAENDGSSSCDPADVSNVRFNSSSDEFEVCNGG
;
A
#
# COMPACT_ATOMS: atom_id res chain seq x y z
N MET A 1 -40.34 27.35 -61.90
CA MET A 1 -40.03 28.19 -60.72
C MET A 1 -39.95 27.38 -59.41
N ILE A 2 -40.76 26.33 -59.24
CA ILE A 2 -40.71 25.43 -58.06
C ILE A 2 -39.37 24.68 -57.87
N PHE A 3 -38.71 24.23 -58.95
CA PHE A 3 -37.42 23.53 -58.87
C PHE A 3 -36.26 24.39 -58.33
N ALA A 4 -36.30 25.72 -58.52
CA ALA A 4 -35.27 26.63 -57.99
C ALA A 4 -35.41 26.82 -56.47
N LEU A 5 -36.62 26.70 -55.94
CA LEU A 5 -36.89 26.84 -54.50
C LEU A 5 -36.40 25.61 -53.72
N PHE A 6 -36.58 24.40 -54.27
CA PHE A 6 -36.10 23.16 -53.65
C PHE A 6 -34.56 23.03 -53.69
N GLY A 7 -33.91 23.52 -54.75
CA GLY A 7 -32.45 23.56 -54.83
C GLY A 7 -31.80 24.46 -53.76
N ALA A 8 -32.43 25.59 -53.43
CA ALA A 8 -31.94 26.51 -52.41
C ALA A 8 -32.07 25.94 -50.97
N VAL A 9 -33.14 25.20 -50.68
CA VAL A 9 -33.34 24.54 -49.38
C VAL A 9 -32.38 23.36 -49.20
N ALA A 10 -32.09 22.61 -50.26
CA ALA A 10 -31.09 21.54 -50.23
C ALA A 10 -29.68 22.08 -49.97
N PHE A 11 -29.31 23.20 -50.60
CA PHE A 11 -27.99 23.83 -50.37
C PHE A 11 -27.83 24.42 -48.96
N LEU A 12 -28.89 25.00 -48.39
CA LEU A 12 -28.89 25.45 -46.99
C LEU A 12 -28.87 24.29 -45.99
N GLY A 13 -29.48 23.14 -46.34
CA GLY A 13 -29.40 21.92 -45.53
C GLY A 13 -27.99 21.33 -45.47
N VAL A 14 -27.27 21.31 -46.60
CA VAL A 14 -25.87 20.81 -46.65
C VAL A 14 -24.89 21.75 -45.93
N LEU A 15 -25.14 23.07 -45.97
CA LEU A 15 -24.34 24.06 -45.22
C LEU A 15 -24.61 24.05 -43.70
N GLY A 16 -25.84 23.70 -43.28
CA GLY A 16 -26.17 23.51 -41.85
C GLY A 16 -25.50 22.27 -41.24
N VAL A 17 -25.42 21.17 -41.99
CA VAL A 17 -24.78 19.91 -41.52
C VAL A 17 -23.26 20.04 -41.48
N SER A 18 -22.65 20.75 -42.42
CA SER A 18 -21.20 21.01 -42.45
C SER A 18 -20.73 21.98 -41.37
N THR A 19 -21.58 22.90 -40.90
CA THR A 19 -21.23 23.80 -39.78
C THR A 19 -21.39 23.12 -38.41
N MET A 20 -22.39 22.23 -38.23
CA MET A 20 -22.53 21.45 -36.99
C MET A 20 -21.40 20.41 -36.80
N THR A 21 -20.83 19.87 -37.88
CA THR A 21 -19.72 18.90 -37.79
C THR A 21 -18.38 19.54 -37.42
N VAL A 22 -18.15 20.80 -37.78
CA VAL A 22 -16.91 21.53 -37.40
C VAL A 22 -16.95 21.99 -35.93
N VAL A 23 -18.12 22.34 -35.40
CA VAL A 23 -18.26 22.81 -34.00
C VAL A 23 -18.15 21.66 -32.98
N GLN A 24 -18.48 20.42 -33.36
CA GLN A 24 -18.37 19.25 -32.49
C GLN A 24 -16.94 18.69 -32.37
N GLY A 25 -16.06 18.97 -33.32
CA GLY A 25 -14.66 18.50 -33.32
C GLY A 25 -13.86 18.89 -32.05
N PRO A 26 -13.70 20.20 -31.76
CA PRO A 26 -12.91 20.63 -30.61
C PRO A 26 -13.54 20.22 -29.27
N LEU A 27 -14.88 20.27 -29.15
CA LEU A 27 -15.60 19.89 -27.93
C LEU A 27 -15.49 18.39 -27.63
N LYS A 28 -15.53 17.52 -28.65
CA LYS A 28 -15.31 16.08 -28.48
C LYS A 28 -13.88 15.80 -28.03
N SER A 29 -12.89 16.50 -28.60
CA SER A 29 -11.49 16.35 -28.18
C SER A 29 -11.26 16.82 -26.73
N SER A 30 -11.84 17.97 -26.33
CA SER A 30 -11.72 18.47 -24.96
C SER A 30 -12.36 17.53 -23.93
N LYS A 31 -13.51 16.92 -24.28
CA LYS A 31 -14.17 15.93 -23.42
C LYS A 31 -13.34 14.65 -23.31
N THR A 32 -12.77 14.16 -24.41
CA THR A 32 -11.91 12.97 -24.37
C THR A 32 -10.67 13.22 -23.50
N VAL A 33 -9.97 14.34 -23.68
CA VAL A 33 -8.80 14.68 -22.85
C VAL A 33 -9.19 14.83 -21.38
N SER A 34 -10.33 15.48 -21.09
CA SER A 34 -10.83 15.59 -19.72
C SER A 34 -11.16 14.22 -19.13
N ASN A 35 -11.77 13.32 -19.90
CA ASN A 35 -12.08 11.96 -19.45
C ASN A 35 -10.80 11.16 -19.20
N ILE A 36 -9.77 11.26 -20.05
CA ILE A 36 -8.46 10.64 -19.82
C ILE A 36 -7.88 11.10 -18.48
N SER A 37 -7.86 12.41 -18.22
CA SER A 37 -7.33 12.95 -16.97
C SER A 37 -8.11 12.49 -15.74
N VAL A 38 -9.45 12.36 -15.84
CA VAL A 38 -10.28 11.79 -14.77
C VAL A 38 -9.98 10.30 -14.58
N ALA A 39 -9.83 9.53 -15.67
CA ALA A 39 -9.51 8.11 -15.61
C ALA A 39 -8.16 7.89 -14.91
N GLU A 40 -7.10 8.57 -15.35
CA GLU A 40 -5.77 8.50 -14.73
C GLU A 40 -5.81 8.85 -13.23
N SER A 41 -6.54 9.91 -12.86
CA SER A 41 -6.69 10.32 -11.46
C SER A 41 -7.41 9.25 -10.62
N GLN A 42 -8.47 8.66 -11.16
CA GLN A 42 -9.19 7.58 -10.49
C GLN A 42 -8.34 6.32 -10.39
N MET A 43 -7.59 5.96 -11.44
CA MET A 43 -6.71 4.80 -11.45
C MET A 43 -5.56 4.94 -10.44
N MET A 44 -4.95 6.12 -10.32
CA MET A 44 -3.93 6.39 -9.30
C MET A 44 -4.49 6.24 -7.88
N MET A 45 -5.69 6.79 -7.63
CA MET A 45 -6.37 6.64 -6.34
C MET A 45 -6.75 5.19 -6.05
N THR A 46 -7.30 4.48 -7.03
CA THR A 46 -7.62 3.05 -6.94
C THR A 46 -6.38 2.25 -6.58
N SER A 47 -5.27 2.46 -7.29
CA SER A 47 -4.04 1.73 -7.05
C SER A 47 -3.52 1.97 -5.63
N LYS A 48 -3.57 3.22 -5.16
CA LYS A 48 -3.21 3.55 -3.78
C LYS A 48 -4.13 2.89 -2.73
N ILE A 49 -5.44 2.84 -2.99
CA ILE A 49 -6.38 2.17 -2.10
C ILE A 49 -6.07 0.67 -2.08
N VAL A 50 -5.88 0.04 -3.24
CA VAL A 50 -5.55 -1.38 -3.36
C VAL A 50 -4.26 -1.70 -2.60
N THR A 51 -3.18 -0.94 -2.82
CA THR A 51 -1.93 -1.18 -2.10
C THR A 51 -2.12 -1.00 -0.60
N THR A 52 -2.80 0.05 -0.16
CA THR A 52 -3.02 0.26 1.28
C THR A 52 -3.89 -0.83 1.91
N ASP A 53 -4.94 -1.25 1.22
CA ASP A 53 -5.88 -2.27 1.70
C ASP A 53 -5.20 -3.65 1.78
N SER A 54 -4.41 -4.01 0.77
CA SER A 54 -3.64 -5.26 0.76
C SER A 54 -2.66 -5.37 1.91
N ALA A 55 -1.89 -4.31 2.21
CA ALA A 55 -0.99 -4.32 3.37
C ALA A 55 -1.71 -4.37 4.72
N MET A 56 -3.00 -4.04 4.76
CA MET A 56 -3.85 -4.11 5.95
C MET A 56 -4.68 -5.40 6.03
N ALA A 57 -4.54 -6.29 5.04
CA ALA A 57 -5.22 -7.57 5.03
C ALA A 57 -4.67 -8.52 6.12
N ALA A 58 -5.28 -9.69 6.24
CA ALA A 58 -4.74 -10.75 7.11
C ALA A 58 -3.28 -11.04 6.75
N ASP A 59 -2.48 -11.38 7.76
CA ASP A 59 -1.05 -11.67 7.60
C ASP A 59 -0.24 -10.56 6.90
N GLN A 60 -0.70 -9.30 7.05
CA GLN A 60 -0.13 -8.10 6.39
C GLN A 60 -0.19 -8.16 4.85
N GLY A 61 -1.04 -9.03 4.32
CA GLY A 61 -1.18 -9.25 2.89
C GLY A 61 -0.11 -10.13 2.28
N ASP A 62 0.70 -10.85 3.08
CA ASP A 62 1.57 -11.94 2.64
C ASP A 62 0.83 -13.27 2.78
N CYS A 63 0.32 -13.75 1.67
CA CYS A 63 -0.70 -14.78 1.62
C CYS A 63 -0.11 -16.19 1.57
N ASP A 64 1.09 -16.35 1.04
CA ASP A 64 1.86 -17.61 1.03
C ASP A 64 3.06 -17.64 1.97
N GLY A 65 3.31 -16.56 2.72
CA GLY A 65 4.37 -16.49 3.73
C GLY A 65 5.76 -16.36 3.11
N ASP A 66 5.85 -15.76 1.92
CA ASP A 66 7.09 -15.63 1.16
C ASP A 66 7.78 -14.26 1.34
N GLY A 67 7.16 -13.38 2.15
CA GLY A 67 7.66 -12.07 2.52
C GLY A 67 7.26 -10.96 1.55
N PHE A 68 6.38 -11.22 0.58
CA PHE A 68 5.86 -10.23 -0.35
C PHE A 68 4.38 -9.93 -0.07
N VAL A 69 4.00 -8.66 -0.09
CA VAL A 69 2.59 -8.26 -0.03
C VAL A 69 1.95 -8.46 -1.40
N GLU A 70 0.87 -9.21 -1.45
CA GLU A 70 0.12 -9.39 -2.67
C GLU A 70 -1.15 -8.54 -2.71
N ALA A 71 -1.43 -7.99 -3.88
CA ALA A 71 -2.63 -7.21 -4.11
C ALA A 71 -3.90 -8.05 -3.94
N ALA A 72 -5.01 -7.42 -3.58
CA ALA A 72 -6.31 -8.11 -3.52
C ALA A 72 -6.63 -8.77 -4.87
N GLU A 73 -7.14 -10.00 -4.84
CA GLU A 73 -7.50 -10.79 -6.02
C GLU A 73 -8.48 -10.07 -6.93
N TYR A 74 -8.47 -10.33 -8.26
CA TYR A 74 -9.46 -9.72 -9.13
C TYR A 74 -10.86 -10.33 -8.95
N LYS A 75 -11.90 -9.52 -9.17
CA LYS A 75 -13.27 -10.05 -9.31
C LYS A 75 -13.43 -10.70 -10.67
N ALA A 76 -13.80 -11.98 -10.68
CA ALA A 76 -14.12 -12.70 -11.90
C ALA A 76 -15.27 -12.02 -12.66
N GLN A 77 -15.08 -11.87 -13.98
CA GLN A 77 -16.09 -11.36 -14.89
C GLN A 77 -16.26 -12.37 -16.04
N ALA A 78 -17.51 -12.74 -16.31
CA ALA A 78 -17.82 -13.74 -17.33
C ALA A 78 -17.88 -13.12 -18.73
N ASP A 79 -18.26 -11.85 -18.83
CA ASP A 79 -18.28 -11.13 -20.10
C ASP A 79 -16.86 -10.69 -20.47
N VAL A 80 -16.32 -11.28 -21.53
CA VAL A 80 -14.96 -11.00 -22.03
C VAL A 80 -14.78 -9.57 -22.50
N ASN A 81 -15.86 -8.86 -22.85
CA ASN A 81 -15.78 -7.46 -23.29
C ASN A 81 -15.76 -6.48 -22.10
N LEU A 82 -16.00 -6.96 -20.88
CA LEU A 82 -16.05 -6.14 -19.67
C LEU A 82 -14.83 -6.35 -18.77
N LYS A 83 -13.76 -6.95 -19.30
CA LYS A 83 -12.51 -7.22 -18.60
C LYS A 83 -11.34 -7.38 -19.59
N PRO A 84 -10.09 -7.16 -19.16
CA PRO A 84 -8.92 -7.56 -19.91
C PRO A 84 -8.79 -9.09 -20.03
N ALA A 85 -8.12 -9.55 -21.07
CA ALA A 85 -7.76 -10.96 -21.19
C ALA A 85 -6.78 -11.35 -20.07
N GLY A 86 -6.97 -12.51 -19.45
CA GLY A 86 -6.17 -12.97 -18.30
C GLY A 86 -6.46 -12.26 -16.96
N GLY A 87 -7.12 -11.11 -16.96
CA GLY A 87 -7.53 -10.39 -15.75
C GLY A 87 -9.03 -10.44 -15.45
N GLY A 88 -9.45 -9.56 -14.55
CA GLY A 88 -10.83 -9.37 -14.12
C GLY A 88 -11.15 -7.90 -13.86
N ASN A 89 -12.09 -7.66 -12.96
CA ASN A 89 -12.52 -6.31 -12.59
C ASN A 89 -12.06 -6.01 -11.16
N LEU A 90 -12.09 -4.73 -10.80
CA LEU A 90 -11.82 -4.33 -9.41
C LEU A 90 -12.76 -5.06 -8.42
N PRO A 91 -12.24 -5.58 -7.30
CA PRO A 91 -13.04 -6.28 -6.28
C PRO A 91 -14.08 -5.37 -5.64
N ASP A 92 -15.23 -5.90 -5.23
CA ASP A 92 -16.28 -5.09 -4.60
C ASP A 92 -15.88 -4.58 -3.20
N THR A 93 -14.91 -5.23 -2.57
CA THR A 93 -14.34 -4.86 -1.25
C THR A 93 -13.57 -3.54 -1.29
N ILE A 94 -12.93 -3.23 -2.42
CA ILE A 94 -12.13 -2.01 -2.60
C ILE A 94 -13.05 -0.78 -2.72
N GLY A 95 -12.88 0.20 -1.85
CA GLY A 95 -13.67 1.45 -1.82
C GLY A 95 -13.41 2.45 -2.96
N ALA A 96 -13.01 1.99 -4.14
CA ALA A 96 -12.67 2.82 -5.30
C ALA A 96 -13.77 2.87 -6.36
N SER A 97 -13.69 3.83 -7.29
CA SER A 97 -14.59 3.88 -8.44
C SER A 97 -14.46 2.59 -9.26
N LYS A 98 -15.59 1.95 -9.57
CA LYS A 98 -15.63 0.73 -10.37
C LYS A 98 -15.81 0.96 -11.86
N GLN A 99 -16.19 2.17 -12.23
CA GLN A 99 -16.45 2.55 -13.62
C GLN A 99 -15.55 3.69 -14.03
N ASP A 100 -15.09 3.61 -15.27
CA ASP A 100 -14.35 4.66 -15.93
C ASP A 100 -15.28 5.78 -16.44
N PRO A 101 -14.71 6.91 -16.90
CA PRO A 101 -15.48 8.06 -17.40
C PRO A 101 -16.29 7.78 -18.68
N TRP A 102 -16.06 6.65 -19.34
CA TRP A 102 -16.82 6.21 -20.50
C TRP A 102 -17.93 5.23 -20.12
N GLY A 103 -17.97 4.75 -18.88
CA GLY A 103 -19.01 3.88 -18.33
C GLY A 103 -18.69 2.40 -18.43
N SER A 104 -17.47 2.04 -18.83
CA SER A 104 -16.97 0.67 -18.73
C SER A 104 -16.45 0.41 -17.32
N PRO A 105 -16.54 -0.82 -16.81
CA PRO A 105 -15.87 -1.14 -15.56
C PRO A 105 -14.36 -0.99 -15.72
N TYR A 106 -13.63 -0.67 -14.65
CA TYR A 106 -12.17 -0.76 -14.68
C TYR A 106 -11.73 -2.22 -14.69
N GLY A 107 -10.85 -2.53 -15.64
CA GLY A 107 -10.08 -3.76 -15.71
C GLY A 107 -9.00 -3.76 -14.64
N TYR A 108 -8.68 -4.96 -14.15
CA TYR A 108 -7.78 -5.15 -13.05
C TYR A 108 -7.02 -6.45 -13.22
N CYS A 109 -5.70 -6.34 -13.19
CA CYS A 109 -4.77 -7.45 -13.28
C CYS A 109 -3.82 -7.38 -12.10
N VAL A 110 -3.63 -8.53 -11.46
CA VAL A 110 -2.80 -8.67 -10.28
C VAL A 110 -2.03 -9.94 -10.35
N TRP A 111 -0.84 -9.90 -9.77
CA TRP A 111 0.10 -11.00 -9.76
C TRP A 111 0.45 -11.36 -8.31
N ASN A 112 0.59 -12.65 -8.03
CA ASN A 112 1.27 -13.13 -6.84
C ASN A 112 2.78 -13.02 -7.13
N GLY A 113 3.38 -11.92 -6.67
CA GLY A 113 4.80 -11.68 -6.82
C GLY A 113 5.56 -12.23 -5.61
N GLY A 114 6.76 -12.74 -5.85
CA GLY A 114 7.55 -13.43 -4.83
C GLY A 114 8.01 -14.82 -5.27
N PRO A 115 8.87 -15.47 -4.47
CA PRO A 115 9.42 -16.79 -4.79
C PRO A 115 8.39 -17.93 -4.73
N TYR A 116 7.25 -17.77 -4.06
CA TYR A 116 6.17 -18.77 -4.04
C TYR A 116 5.07 -18.41 -5.05
N GLN A 117 4.40 -19.42 -5.58
CA GLN A 117 3.50 -19.27 -6.74
C GLN A 117 2.24 -20.12 -6.56
N LEU A 118 1.08 -19.53 -6.88
CA LEU A 118 -0.30 -20.06 -7.13
C LEU A 118 -0.90 -21.21 -6.29
N ALA A 119 -0.12 -22.08 -5.64
CA ALA A 119 -0.61 -23.22 -4.87
C ALA A 119 -0.46 -23.04 -3.35
N ASP A 120 0.45 -22.17 -2.92
CA ASP A 120 0.93 -22.13 -1.54
C ASP A 120 0.22 -21.06 -0.66
N GLY A 121 -0.50 -20.09 -1.25
CA GLY A 121 -1.08 -18.92 -0.54
C GLY A 121 -2.59 -18.75 -0.56
N LYS A 122 -3.31 -19.77 -1.06
CA LYS A 122 -4.75 -19.71 -1.31
C LYS A 122 -5.59 -19.45 -0.04
N ASP A 123 -5.12 -19.89 1.13
CA ASP A 123 -5.98 -19.97 2.32
C ASP A 123 -5.87 -18.75 3.25
N ALA A 124 -4.84 -17.90 3.14
CA ALA A 124 -4.66 -16.73 4.01
C ALA A 124 -5.34 -15.44 3.49
N CYS A 125 -5.49 -15.29 2.17
CA CYS A 125 -6.00 -14.06 1.54
C CYS A 125 -7.15 -14.26 0.53
N ASP A 126 -8.02 -15.23 0.78
CA ASP A 126 -9.25 -15.46 -0.01
C ASP A 126 -10.31 -14.39 0.28
N SER A 127 -10.03 -13.16 -0.17
CA SER A 127 -10.88 -11.99 0.05
C SER A 127 -12.25 -12.09 -0.66
N ASP A 128 -12.36 -12.98 -1.64
CA ASP A 128 -13.58 -13.21 -2.41
C ASP A 128 -14.39 -14.45 -1.98
N GLY A 129 -13.83 -15.25 -1.06
CA GLY A 129 -14.45 -16.45 -0.47
C GLY A 129 -14.72 -17.57 -1.49
N SER A 130 -14.09 -17.52 -2.67
CA SER A 130 -14.35 -18.44 -3.76
C SER A 130 -13.50 -19.71 -3.68
N GLY A 131 -12.47 -19.73 -2.82
CA GLY A 131 -11.54 -20.83 -2.73
C GLY A 131 -10.81 -21.11 -4.05
N THR A 132 -10.66 -20.10 -4.92
CA THR A 132 -9.87 -20.19 -6.15
C THR A 132 -8.99 -18.96 -6.25
N GLU A 133 -7.68 -19.16 -6.32
CA GLU A 133 -6.72 -18.05 -6.49
C GLU A 133 -7.00 -17.31 -7.79
N ARG A 134 -7.18 -15.99 -7.68
CA ARG A 134 -7.49 -15.07 -8.78
C ARG A 134 -6.43 -13.98 -8.94
N ARG A 135 -5.20 -14.28 -8.59
CA ARG A 135 -3.99 -13.60 -9.04
C ARG A 135 -3.29 -14.45 -10.09
N LEU A 136 -2.61 -13.78 -11.01
CA LEU A 136 -1.73 -14.43 -11.97
C LEU A 136 -0.42 -14.82 -11.27
N ASN A 137 0.27 -15.86 -11.76
CA ASN A 137 1.65 -16.13 -11.34
C ASN A 137 2.51 -14.91 -11.62
N GLY A 138 3.16 -14.37 -10.59
CA GLY A 138 3.96 -13.17 -10.68
C GLY A 138 5.46 -13.42 -10.74
N PRO A 139 6.21 -12.38 -11.08
CA PRO A 139 7.67 -12.39 -11.06
C PRO A 139 8.20 -12.43 -9.62
N PRO A 140 9.40 -13.00 -9.40
CA PRO A 140 10.03 -13.05 -8.08
C PRO A 140 10.80 -11.77 -7.71
N ASP A 141 10.90 -10.78 -8.61
CA ASP A 141 11.66 -9.54 -8.38
C ASP A 141 10.74 -8.34 -8.09
N ALA A 142 11.16 -7.51 -7.14
CA ALA A 142 10.47 -6.28 -6.78
C ALA A 142 10.47 -5.20 -7.88
N SER A 143 11.28 -5.33 -8.94
CA SER A 143 11.29 -4.42 -10.08
C SER A 143 10.17 -4.67 -11.10
N ASP A 144 9.44 -5.77 -10.98
CA ASP A 144 8.45 -6.14 -11.97
C ASP A 144 7.02 -5.76 -11.56
N THR A 145 6.11 -5.76 -12.54
CA THR A 145 4.72 -5.36 -12.38
C THR A 145 3.95 -6.37 -11.53
N VAL A 146 3.30 -5.88 -10.47
CA VAL A 146 2.47 -6.69 -9.56
C VAL A 146 1.00 -6.29 -9.56
N LEU A 147 0.70 -5.12 -10.13
CA LEU A 147 -0.64 -4.59 -10.23
C LEU A 147 -0.79 -3.73 -11.50
N ALA A 148 -1.92 -3.88 -12.18
CA ALA A 148 -2.34 -2.98 -13.24
C ALA A 148 -3.86 -2.68 -13.14
N VAL A 149 -4.19 -1.39 -13.20
CA VAL A 149 -5.57 -0.90 -13.38
C VAL A 149 -5.69 -0.41 -14.82
N ILE A 150 -6.78 -0.80 -15.49
CA ILE A 150 -6.97 -0.58 -16.93
C ILE A 150 -8.35 0.03 -17.16
N SER A 151 -8.43 1.08 -17.98
CA SER A 151 -9.70 1.59 -18.52
C SER A 151 -9.81 1.18 -19.99
N ALA A 152 -11.00 0.73 -20.39
CA ALA A 152 -11.35 0.33 -21.76
C ALA A 152 -11.52 1.50 -22.74
N GLY A 153 -11.07 2.69 -22.34
CA GLY A 153 -11.06 3.86 -23.19
C GLY A 153 -12.42 4.31 -23.76
N PRO A 154 -12.38 5.24 -24.73
CA PRO A 154 -13.54 5.72 -25.47
C PRO A 154 -14.38 4.67 -26.21
N ASP A 155 -13.78 3.60 -26.73
CA ASP A 155 -14.50 2.57 -27.49
C ASP A 155 -15.18 1.52 -26.62
N ARG A 156 -14.79 1.45 -25.33
CA ARG A 156 -15.35 0.62 -24.26
C ARG A 156 -15.02 -0.86 -24.40
N GLU A 157 -14.01 -1.20 -25.19
CA GLU A 157 -13.57 -2.57 -25.39
C GLU A 157 -12.16 -2.74 -24.80
N PHE A 158 -11.89 -3.87 -24.17
CA PHE A 158 -10.56 -4.15 -23.65
C PHE A 158 -9.74 -4.88 -24.70
N ASP A 159 -8.66 -4.26 -25.17
CA ASP A 159 -7.66 -4.92 -26.02
C ASP A 159 -6.46 -5.43 -25.20
N THR A 160 -6.33 -4.94 -23.96
CA THR A 160 -5.22 -5.27 -23.07
C THR A 160 -5.26 -6.74 -22.65
N THR A 161 -4.10 -7.38 -22.73
CA THR A 161 -3.89 -8.75 -22.26
C THR A 161 -2.94 -8.75 -21.06
N CYS A 162 -3.34 -9.45 -20.00
CA CYS A 162 -2.54 -9.68 -18.82
C CYS A 162 -2.04 -11.13 -18.82
N SER A 163 -0.72 -11.30 -18.85
CA SER A 163 -0.08 -12.61 -18.93
C SER A 163 0.48 -13.02 -17.57
N ALA A 164 0.40 -14.30 -17.25
CA ALA A 164 1.16 -14.85 -16.14
C ALA A 164 2.67 -14.75 -16.42
N PHE A 165 3.45 -14.57 -15.37
CA PHE A 165 4.90 -14.65 -15.42
C PHE A 165 5.32 -16.05 -15.86
N VAL A 166 6.14 -16.10 -16.89
CA VAL A 166 6.78 -17.32 -17.39
C VAL A 166 8.23 -16.97 -17.62
N ASP A 167 9.11 -17.75 -16.99
CA ASP A 167 10.55 -17.68 -17.17
C ASP A 167 11.05 -19.09 -17.56
N ALA A 168 10.96 -19.37 -18.86
CA ALA A 168 11.41 -20.64 -19.44
C ALA A 168 12.94 -20.70 -19.59
N ASN A 169 13.62 -19.55 -19.53
CA ASN A 169 15.05 -19.43 -19.78
C ASN A 169 15.89 -19.30 -18.47
N ALA A 170 15.21 -19.13 -17.32
CA ALA A 170 15.73 -18.97 -15.97
C ALA A 170 16.58 -17.69 -15.75
N ASP A 171 16.23 -16.58 -16.37
CA ASP A 171 16.90 -15.27 -16.22
C ASP A 171 16.18 -14.29 -15.29
N ASN A 172 15.07 -14.70 -14.67
CA ASN A 172 14.18 -13.89 -13.84
C ASN A 172 13.56 -12.70 -14.59
N ILE A 173 13.47 -12.75 -15.92
CA ILE A 173 12.79 -11.75 -16.74
C ILE A 173 11.55 -12.39 -17.36
N PRO A 174 10.40 -11.69 -17.44
CA PRO A 174 9.23 -12.23 -18.12
C PRO A 174 9.54 -12.52 -19.60
N ASP A 175 9.35 -13.77 -20.05
CA ASP A 175 9.47 -14.13 -21.48
C ASP A 175 8.34 -13.55 -22.35
N THR A 176 7.25 -13.12 -21.69
CA THR A 176 6.11 -12.44 -22.31
C THR A 176 5.77 -11.22 -21.48
N ASP A 177 5.41 -10.13 -22.14
CA ASP A 177 4.95 -8.91 -21.47
C ASP A 177 3.80 -9.24 -20.50
N LEU A 178 3.99 -8.88 -19.22
CA LEU A 178 2.99 -9.07 -18.17
C LEU A 178 1.71 -8.29 -18.50
N VAL A 179 1.86 -7.09 -19.07
CA VAL A 179 0.75 -6.28 -19.59
C VAL A 179 1.03 -5.91 -21.04
N ALA A 180 0.32 -6.55 -21.96
CA ALA A 180 0.45 -6.31 -23.39
C ALA A 180 -0.68 -5.41 -23.89
N LYS A 181 -0.31 -4.30 -24.54
CA LYS A 181 -1.25 -3.36 -25.18
C LYS A 181 -1.00 -3.30 -26.69
N PRO A 182 -2.00 -3.63 -27.54
CA PRO A 182 -1.90 -3.41 -28.98
C PRO A 182 -1.72 -1.93 -29.35
N SER A 183 -1.01 -1.66 -30.44
CA SER A 183 -0.67 -0.28 -30.85
C SER A 183 -1.86 0.57 -31.29
N ASP A 184 -2.95 -0.08 -31.69
CA ASP A 184 -4.23 0.51 -32.10
C ASP A 184 -5.25 0.63 -30.97
N SER A 185 -4.93 0.12 -29.78
CA SER A 185 -5.81 0.16 -28.62
C SER A 185 -5.90 1.55 -27.99
N ASP A 186 -7.12 1.93 -27.59
CA ASP A 186 -7.40 3.14 -26.84
C ASP A 186 -7.38 2.94 -25.31
N ASP A 187 -7.04 1.73 -24.84
CA ASP A 187 -6.94 1.38 -23.42
C ASP A 187 -5.97 2.30 -22.67
N ILE A 188 -6.32 2.67 -21.45
CA ILE A 188 -5.45 3.45 -20.56
C ILE A 188 -4.98 2.52 -19.45
N ILE A 189 -3.68 2.36 -19.33
CA ILE A 189 -3.05 1.41 -18.41
C ILE A 189 -2.24 2.19 -17.39
N LEU A 190 -2.50 1.89 -16.12
CA LEU A 190 -1.64 2.31 -15.02
C LEU A 190 -1.16 1.06 -14.30
N SER A 191 0.12 0.77 -14.46
CA SER A 191 0.81 -0.36 -13.82
C SER A 191 1.72 0.13 -12.71
N TYR A 192 1.86 -0.69 -11.68
CA TYR A 192 2.81 -0.48 -10.59
C TYR A 192 3.70 -1.71 -10.47
N THR A 193 5.00 -1.46 -10.41
CA THR A 193 5.96 -2.46 -9.95
C THR A 193 5.83 -2.65 -8.44
N TYR A 194 6.32 -3.78 -7.91
CA TYR A 194 6.28 -4.01 -6.45
C TYR A 194 6.95 -2.86 -5.69
N ARG A 195 8.10 -2.37 -6.17
CA ARG A 195 8.80 -1.24 -5.56
C ARG A 195 8.00 0.06 -5.60
N GLU A 196 7.28 0.33 -6.68
CA GLU A 196 6.43 1.51 -6.78
C GLU A 196 5.17 1.39 -5.91
N ALA A 197 4.60 0.19 -5.82
CA ALA A 197 3.53 -0.13 -4.88
C ALA A 197 3.99 0.07 -3.43
N ALA A 198 5.21 -0.37 -3.10
CA ALA A 198 5.82 -0.20 -1.79
C ALA A 198 6.05 1.26 -1.42
N ALA A 199 6.56 2.06 -2.36
CA ALA A 199 6.72 3.49 -2.19
C ALA A 199 5.37 4.23 -2.06
N SER A 200 4.36 3.83 -2.83
CA SER A 200 3.00 4.40 -2.78
C SER A 200 2.28 4.09 -1.46
N GLY A 201 2.53 2.90 -0.91
CA GLY A 201 2.05 2.44 0.40
C GLY A 201 2.77 3.05 1.60
N SER A 202 3.66 4.04 1.42
CA SER A 202 4.41 4.69 2.52
C SER A 202 5.28 3.73 3.37
N GLY A 203 5.77 2.64 2.77
CA GLY A 203 6.60 1.63 3.45
C GLY A 203 5.82 0.49 4.11
N LEU A 204 4.48 0.53 4.12
CA LEU A 204 3.63 -0.55 4.65
C LEU A 204 3.68 -1.85 3.82
N TRP A 205 4.29 -1.81 2.64
CA TRP A 205 4.45 -2.94 1.70
C TRP A 205 5.83 -3.60 1.76
N GLU A 206 6.75 -3.06 2.57
CA GLU A 206 7.98 -3.76 2.93
C GLU A 206 7.67 -4.62 4.15
N ILE A 207 7.15 -5.83 3.93
CA ILE A 207 7.15 -6.86 4.96
C ILE A 207 8.61 -7.23 5.19
N LYS A 208 9.06 -7.21 6.44
CA LYS A 208 10.35 -7.82 6.77
C LYS A 208 10.24 -9.32 6.47
N PRO A 209 11.06 -9.86 5.55
CA PRO A 209 10.95 -11.26 5.14
C PRO A 209 11.27 -12.25 6.27
N ASP A 210 11.75 -11.76 7.42
CA ASP A 210 12.26 -12.55 8.54
C ASP A 210 11.43 -12.44 9.84
N ASP A 211 10.46 -11.52 9.94
CA ASP A 211 9.54 -11.48 11.10
C ASP A 211 8.25 -10.68 10.83
N ALA A 212 7.16 -11.40 10.52
CA ALA A 212 5.82 -10.86 10.35
C ALA A 212 5.23 -10.22 11.64
N SER A 213 5.89 -10.29 12.79
CA SER A 213 5.43 -9.67 14.03
C SER A 213 6.15 -8.36 14.39
N THR A 214 7.13 -7.93 13.58
CA THR A 214 8.01 -6.80 13.92
C THR A 214 7.94 -5.68 12.88
N ALA A 215 7.37 -4.54 13.27
CA ALA A 215 7.46 -3.30 12.50
C ALA A 215 8.78 -2.55 12.80
N GLU A 216 9.58 -2.25 11.76
CA GLU A 216 10.73 -1.35 11.85
C GLU A 216 10.36 0.05 11.34
N ILE A 217 10.70 1.09 12.12
CA ILE A 217 10.41 2.48 11.76
C ILE A 217 11.71 3.29 11.85
N ASP A 218 12.32 3.61 10.71
CA ASP A 218 13.50 4.51 10.59
C ASP A 218 13.08 5.99 10.61
N LYS A 219 12.12 6.34 11.47
CA LYS A 219 11.58 7.71 11.63
C LYS A 219 11.19 7.98 13.07
N ASN A 220 11.20 9.26 13.44
CA ASN A 220 10.65 9.69 14.71
C ASN A 220 9.13 9.45 14.74
N ILE A 221 8.64 8.80 15.81
CA ILE A 221 7.22 8.57 16.04
C ILE A 221 6.69 9.66 16.95
N ASP A 222 5.74 10.45 16.46
CA ASP A 222 5.04 11.48 17.24
C ASP A 222 3.64 10.98 17.66
N PHE A 223 3.37 11.01 18.96
CA PHE A 223 2.09 10.59 19.55
C PHE A 223 1.33 11.81 20.05
N SER A 224 0.48 12.38 19.21
CA SER A 224 -0.34 13.54 19.57
C SER A 224 -1.36 13.27 20.68
N GLY A 225 -1.67 12.00 20.96
CA GLY A 225 -2.60 11.55 22.00
C GLY A 225 -1.96 10.79 23.17
N GLY A 226 -0.63 10.73 23.25
CA GLY A 226 0.09 9.90 24.22
C GLY A 226 0.22 8.42 23.81
N ILE A 227 0.99 7.67 24.59
CA ILE A 227 1.30 6.25 24.36
C ILE A 227 0.74 5.40 25.51
N THR A 228 0.03 4.32 25.19
CA THR A 228 -0.39 3.30 26.17
C THR A 228 0.39 2.02 25.88
N ILE A 229 1.32 1.67 26.76
CA ILE A 229 2.17 0.49 26.61
C ILE A 229 1.57 -0.68 27.39
N GLY A 230 1.01 -1.66 26.67
CA GLY A 230 0.67 -3.00 27.17
C GLY A 230 -0.53 -3.13 28.12
N THR A 231 -0.90 -4.38 28.39
CA THR A 231 -1.85 -4.76 29.46
C THR A 231 -1.10 -5.00 30.77
N GLN A 232 -1.64 -4.46 31.85
CA GLN A 232 -1.21 -4.60 33.25
C GLN A 232 -0.67 -6.00 33.56
N ALA A 233 0.64 -6.11 33.84
CA ALA A 233 1.25 -7.30 34.41
C ALA A 233 1.59 -6.97 35.87
N SER A 234 1.02 -7.71 36.83
CA SER A 234 1.57 -7.73 38.18
C SER A 234 2.98 -8.30 38.05
N ALA A 235 4.04 -7.51 38.26
CA ALA A 235 5.43 -7.90 37.99
C ALA A 235 5.90 -9.06 38.89
N SER A 236 5.36 -10.26 38.68
CA SER A 236 5.76 -11.47 39.37
C SER A 236 6.95 -12.10 38.65
N ALA A 237 7.78 -12.87 39.36
CA ALA A 237 8.94 -13.54 38.76
C ALA A 237 8.56 -14.53 37.66
N ALA A 238 7.29 -14.96 37.60
CA ALA A 238 6.77 -15.84 36.56
C ALA A 238 6.54 -15.12 35.22
N ASP A 239 6.40 -13.79 35.23
CA ASP A 239 6.12 -13.00 34.01
C ASP A 239 7.42 -12.55 33.29
N CYS A 240 8.58 -12.85 33.87
CA CYS A 240 9.91 -12.57 33.32
C CYS A 240 10.74 -13.86 33.17
N ASP A 241 10.11 -14.98 32.81
CA ASP A 241 10.75 -16.31 32.89
C ASP A 241 11.37 -16.80 31.57
N SER A 242 11.31 -15.99 30.50
CA SER A 242 11.71 -16.42 29.16
C SER A 242 12.67 -15.45 28.46
N LEU A 243 13.56 -16.00 27.61
CA LEU A 243 14.37 -15.22 26.68
C LEU A 243 13.51 -14.39 25.71
N ASN A 244 12.26 -14.78 25.50
CA ASN A 244 11.32 -14.06 24.64
C ASN A 244 10.79 -12.79 25.30
N ASP A 245 10.90 -12.65 26.62
CA ASP A 245 10.46 -11.46 27.35
C ASP A 245 11.62 -10.54 27.73
N ALA A 246 12.85 -10.96 27.46
CA ALA A 246 14.04 -10.15 27.64
C ALA A 246 13.94 -8.82 26.85
N ASN A 247 14.25 -7.71 27.52
CA ASN A 247 14.23 -6.34 27.00
C ASN A 247 12.87 -5.76 26.59
N LYS A 248 11.76 -6.49 26.78
CA LYS A 248 10.42 -5.91 26.64
C LYS A 248 10.12 -4.93 27.78
N LEU A 249 9.37 -3.87 27.47
CA LEU A 249 8.94 -2.85 28.43
C LEU A 249 7.57 -3.21 29.03
N TYR A 250 7.49 -3.15 30.35
CA TYR A 250 6.25 -3.38 31.10
C TYR A 250 6.02 -2.24 32.08
N PHE A 251 4.75 -1.98 32.40
CA PHE A 251 4.38 -1.11 33.51
C PHE A 251 4.21 -1.95 34.77
N ASP A 252 5.08 -1.75 35.76
CA ASP A 252 4.95 -2.35 37.09
C ASP A 252 3.91 -1.55 37.89
N ASP A 253 2.75 -2.16 38.15
CA ASP A 253 1.64 -1.55 38.87
C ASP A 253 1.85 -1.48 40.39
N ILE A 254 2.82 -2.22 40.94
CA ILE A 254 3.20 -2.17 42.34
C ILE A 254 4.14 -0.99 42.58
N SER A 255 5.14 -0.83 41.71
CA SER A 255 6.16 0.22 41.84
C SER A 255 5.83 1.50 41.05
N ASN A 256 4.78 1.50 40.23
CA ASN A 256 4.36 2.59 39.34
C ASN A 256 5.49 3.10 38.42
N VAL A 257 6.32 2.19 37.90
CA VAL A 257 7.43 2.53 37.01
C VAL A 257 7.45 1.63 35.78
N ILE A 258 8.08 2.12 34.72
CA ILE A 258 8.39 1.29 33.55
C ILE A 258 9.62 0.45 33.88
N VAL A 259 9.47 -0.86 33.77
CA VAL A 259 10.52 -1.85 33.99
C VAL A 259 10.78 -2.63 32.71
N ARG A 260 11.94 -3.27 32.64
CA ARG A 260 12.27 -4.25 31.59
C ARG A 260 12.60 -5.60 32.21
N CYS A 261 12.30 -6.68 31.52
CA CYS A 261 12.71 -8.01 31.93
C CYS A 261 14.14 -8.33 31.43
N ASP A 262 14.96 -9.00 32.23
CA ASP A 262 16.30 -9.46 31.84
C ASP A 262 16.32 -10.88 31.21
N GLY A 263 15.15 -11.52 31.12
CA GLY A 263 14.97 -12.89 30.63
C GLY A 263 15.39 -13.99 31.61
N ALA A 264 15.75 -13.63 32.85
CA ALA A 264 16.21 -14.53 33.89
C ALA A 264 15.38 -14.42 35.18
N GLY A 265 14.16 -13.89 35.08
CA GLY A 265 13.24 -13.71 36.20
C GLY A 265 13.40 -12.38 36.95
N ASN A 266 14.25 -11.45 36.47
CA ASN A 266 14.45 -10.17 37.14
C ASN A 266 13.90 -9.00 36.34
N TRP A 267 13.07 -8.20 37.02
CA TRP A 267 12.60 -6.92 36.55
C TRP A 267 13.62 -5.83 36.90
N LEU A 268 14.18 -5.20 35.88
CA LEU A 268 15.15 -4.13 36.02
C LEU A 268 14.48 -2.78 35.74
N PRO A 269 14.66 -1.78 36.62
CA PRO A 269 14.33 -0.40 36.29
C PRO A 269 15.08 0.03 35.03
N LEU A 270 14.43 0.83 34.19
CA LEU A 270 15.03 1.32 32.94
C LEU A 270 16.36 2.07 33.17
N ALA A 271 16.52 2.68 34.34
CA ALA A 271 17.71 3.41 34.76
C ALA A 271 18.91 2.53 35.18
N SER A 272 18.71 1.23 35.45
CA SER A 272 19.70 0.37 36.11
C SER A 272 20.58 -0.45 35.18
N ALA A 273 20.52 -0.20 33.85
CA ALA A 273 21.31 -0.93 32.87
C ALA A 273 22.82 -0.74 33.07
N PRO A 274 23.59 -1.78 33.41
CA PRO A 274 25.03 -1.71 33.24
C PRO A 274 25.31 -1.84 31.73
N THR A 275 25.83 -0.76 31.16
CA THR A 275 26.52 -0.72 29.86
C THR A 275 25.74 -1.28 28.66
N LEU A 276 24.88 -0.46 28.06
CA LEU A 276 24.81 -0.39 26.60
C LEU A 276 25.67 0.80 26.18
N GLU A 277 26.91 0.51 25.80
CA GLU A 277 27.62 1.43 24.92
C GLU A 277 26.91 1.41 23.57
N SER A 278 26.58 2.59 23.07
CA SER A 278 25.76 2.88 21.89
C SER A 278 24.24 2.80 22.10
N GLU A 279 23.65 4.00 22.09
CA GLU A 279 22.27 4.32 21.71
C GLU A 279 21.15 3.98 22.69
N GLY A 280 20.87 4.92 23.60
CA GLY A 280 19.61 5.00 24.34
C GLY A 280 19.60 6.17 25.32
N TYR A 281 18.67 7.11 25.14
CA TYR A 281 18.47 8.22 26.08
C TYR A 281 18.08 7.68 27.45
N LYS A 282 18.83 8.08 28.49
CA LYS A 282 18.52 7.80 29.88
C LYS A 282 17.55 8.86 30.40
N PHE A 283 16.38 8.43 30.86
CA PHE A 283 15.53 9.26 31.70
C PHE A 283 16.09 9.21 33.13
N ALA A 284 16.73 10.29 33.57
CA ALA A 284 17.17 10.40 34.96
C ALA A 284 15.95 10.65 35.86
N GLU A 285 15.93 10.06 37.05
CA GLU A 285 14.90 10.37 38.05
C GLU A 285 14.94 11.86 38.41
N ASN A 286 13.77 12.44 38.66
CA ASN A 286 13.65 13.82 39.15
C ASN A 286 14.22 13.90 40.58
N ASP A 287 15.48 14.30 40.69
CA ASP A 287 16.17 14.50 41.97
C ASP A 287 15.75 15.80 42.69
N GLY A 288 14.86 16.58 42.08
CA GLY A 288 14.42 17.88 42.60
C GLY A 288 15.49 18.96 42.57
N SER A 289 16.62 18.75 41.87
CA SER A 289 17.71 19.72 41.80
C SER A 289 17.58 20.66 40.61
N SER A 290 17.89 21.94 40.82
CA SER A 290 17.81 22.99 39.78
C SER A 290 19.08 23.12 38.94
N SER A 291 20.06 22.22 39.10
CA SER A 291 21.35 22.27 38.40
C SER A 291 21.83 20.88 38.01
N CYS A 292 22.39 20.73 36.80
CA CYS A 292 22.94 19.47 36.32
C CYS A 292 24.25 19.12 37.02
N ASP A 293 24.37 17.89 37.53
CA ASP A 293 25.64 17.35 38.01
C ASP A 293 26.55 17.01 36.80
N PRO A 294 27.87 17.16 36.89
CA PRO A 294 28.82 16.68 35.89
C PRO A 294 28.70 15.17 35.55
N ALA A 295 28.08 14.36 36.42
CA ALA A 295 27.77 12.96 36.15
C ALA A 295 26.55 12.76 35.20
N ASP A 296 25.76 13.82 34.98
CA ASP A 296 24.49 13.76 34.24
C ASP A 296 24.56 14.33 32.82
N VAL A 297 25.77 14.54 32.29
CA VAL A 297 25.95 15.06 30.93
C VAL A 297 25.27 14.13 29.91
N SER A 298 24.46 14.72 29.04
CA SER A 298 23.64 14.04 28.03
C SER A 298 22.43 13.26 28.57
N ASN A 299 22.12 13.32 29.87
CA ASN A 299 20.87 12.80 30.40
C ASN A 299 19.71 13.78 30.12
N VAL A 300 18.51 13.22 29.91
CA VAL A 300 17.26 13.98 29.81
C VAL A 300 16.56 13.91 31.18
N ARG A 301 16.26 15.07 31.76
CA ARG A 301 15.56 15.18 33.06
C ARG A 301 14.41 16.17 33.01
N PHE A 302 13.49 16.07 33.96
CA PHE A 302 12.41 17.03 34.16
C PHE A 302 12.84 18.11 35.16
N ASN A 303 12.95 19.37 34.72
CA ASN A 303 13.32 20.48 35.60
C ASN A 303 12.06 21.05 36.27
N SER A 304 11.90 20.75 37.56
CA SER A 304 10.74 21.20 38.36
C SER A 304 10.66 22.71 38.59
N SER A 305 11.73 23.47 38.29
CA SER A 305 11.73 24.93 38.43
C SER A 305 11.27 25.65 37.16
N SER A 306 11.49 25.07 35.99
CA SER A 306 11.01 25.59 34.70
C SER A 306 9.77 24.85 34.17
N ASP A 307 9.41 23.71 34.76
CA ASP A 307 8.31 22.83 34.35
C ASP A 307 8.51 22.28 32.92
N GLU A 308 9.77 22.10 32.51
CA GLU A 308 10.17 21.67 31.17
C GLU A 308 11.20 20.53 31.24
N PHE A 309 11.23 19.69 30.20
CA PHE A 309 12.29 18.69 30.03
C PHE A 309 13.56 19.35 29.50
N GLU A 310 14.70 19.09 30.14
CA GLU A 310 16.00 19.64 29.75
C GLU A 310 17.04 18.54 29.52
N VAL A 311 17.97 18.83 28.60
CA VAL A 311 19.17 18.01 28.37
C VAL A 311 20.31 18.60 29.18
N CYS A 312 20.91 17.81 30.06
CA CYS A 312 22.01 18.28 30.90
C CYS A 312 23.30 18.43 30.07
N ASN A 313 23.76 19.68 29.92
CA ASN A 313 24.92 20.04 29.09
C ASN A 313 26.26 20.08 29.83
N GLY A 314 26.32 19.63 31.09
CA GLY A 314 27.55 19.65 31.89
C GLY A 314 28.06 21.06 32.16
N GLY A 315 27.52 21.70 33.19
CA GLY A 315 28.01 22.99 33.70
C GLY A 315 29.32 22.85 34.46
#